data_AF-A0A969T501-F1
#
_entry.id   AF-A0A969T501-F1
#
_cell.length_a   1.000
_cell.length_b   1.000
_cell.length_c   1.000
_cell.angle_alpha   90.00
_cell.angle_beta   90.00
_cell.angle_gamma   90.00
#
_symmetry.space_group_name_H-M   'P 1'
#
loop_
_entity.id
_entity.type
_entity.pdbx_description
1 polymer ?
#
loop_
_entity_poly.entity_id
_entity_poly.type
_entity_poly.pdbx_seq_one_letter_code
_entity_poly.pdbx_strand_id
1 'polypeptide(L)'
;MISQLRIGQKELETDKVLSQLSKLMDTYRKFQALFSAESTAINLVANPEKLSLNEAERTIGKISDIELSISYLVLNKLDVSKHFMPESESLKQIKLLKFNSSAIPLLGLENLTTYLSQSDKS
;
A
#
# COMPACT_ATOMS: atom_id res chain seq x y z
N MET A 1 -13.35 0.44 43.69
CA MET A 1 -14.36 1.49 44.02
C MET A 1 -14.46 2.36 42.78
N ILE A 2 -15.50 2.19 41.96
CA ILE A 2 -15.67 2.91 40.70
C ILE A 2 -16.73 3.98 40.95
N SER A 3 -16.32 5.25 40.88
CA SER A 3 -17.14 6.40 41.24
C SER A 3 -18.31 6.56 40.27
N GLN A 4 -19.54 6.52 40.80
CA GLN A 4 -20.76 6.92 40.09
C GLN A 4 -20.87 8.44 40.12
N LEU A 5 -21.02 9.11 38.97
CA LEU A 5 -21.17 10.57 38.90
C LEU A 5 -22.23 10.99 37.88
N ARG A 6 -23.51 10.90 38.27
CA ARG A 6 -24.64 11.41 37.47
C ARG A 6 -24.75 12.92 37.49
N ILE A 7 -24.57 13.61 36.36
CA ILE A 7 -25.15 14.95 36.11
C ILE A 7 -25.62 15.14 34.63
N GLY A 8 -26.94 14.98 34.44
CA GLY A 8 -27.80 15.90 33.67
C GLY A 8 -27.90 15.74 32.15
N GLN A 9 -26.81 15.94 31.42
CA GLN A 9 -26.79 16.00 29.93
C GLN A 9 -25.38 15.77 29.39
N LYS A 10 -24.36 16.24 30.13
CA LYS A 10 -22.95 16.16 29.78
C LYS A 10 -22.40 14.73 29.81
N GLU A 11 -22.94 13.87 30.67
CA GLU A 11 -22.54 12.47 30.80
C GLU A 11 -22.99 11.65 29.59
N LEU A 12 -24.24 11.82 29.11
CA LEU A 12 -24.77 11.18 27.90
C LEU A 12 -23.99 11.56 26.64
N GLU A 13 -23.59 12.82 26.52
CA GLU A 13 -22.80 13.31 25.39
C GLU A 13 -21.35 12.79 25.45
N THR A 14 -20.75 12.76 26.64
CA THR A 14 -19.42 12.16 26.88
C THR A 14 -19.42 10.66 26.58
N ASP A 15 -20.45 9.92 27.00
CA ASP A 15 -20.56 8.48 26.78
C ASP A 15 -20.72 8.15 25.29
N LYS A 16 -21.46 8.98 24.54
CA LYS A 16 -21.53 8.87 23.07
C LYS A 16 -20.16 9.10 22.42
N VAL A 17 -19.43 10.15 22.81
CA VAL A 17 -18.08 10.44 22.28
C VAL A 17 -17.11 9.31 22.64
N LEU A 18 -17.12 8.83 23.88
CA LEU A 18 -16.30 7.70 24.32
C LEU A 18 -16.64 6.42 23.55
N SER A 19 -17.92 6.15 23.29
CA SER A 19 -18.34 5.00 22.48
C SER A 19 -17.85 5.09 21.04
N GLN A 20 -17.82 6.30 20.44
CA GLN A 20 -17.32 6.52 19.10
C GLN A 20 -15.81 6.35 19.03
N LEU A 21 -15.08 6.89 20.00
CA LEU A 21 -13.63 6.72 20.13
C LEU A 21 -13.26 5.24 20.29
N SER A 22 -13.99 4.51 21.15
CA SER A 22 -13.78 3.07 21.34
C SER A 22 -13.99 2.29 20.03
N LYS A 23 -15.08 2.57 19.30
CA LYS A 23 -15.33 1.96 17.98
C LYS A 23 -14.22 2.28 16.97
N LEU A 24 -13.71 3.51 16.98
CA LEU A 24 -12.63 3.92 16.10
C LEU A 24 -11.33 3.17 16.44
N MET A 25 -10.99 3.06 17.73
CA MET A 25 -9.84 2.29 18.20
C MET A 25 -9.95 0.81 17.80
N ASP A 26 -11.11 0.20 17.98
CA ASP A 26 -11.33 -1.20 17.58
C ASP A 26 -11.23 -1.39 16.06
N THR A 27 -11.68 -0.41 15.29
CA THR A 27 -11.54 -0.42 13.83
C THR A 27 -10.06 -0.31 13.42
N TYR A 28 -9.29 0.59 14.04
CA TYR A 28 -7.86 0.70 13.80
C TYR A 28 -7.10 -0.58 14.17
N ARG A 29 -7.43 -1.20 15.31
CA ARG A 29 -6.85 -2.49 15.70
C ARG A 29 -7.11 -3.59 14.66
N LYS A 30 -8.34 -3.65 14.12
CA LYS A 30 -8.68 -4.59 13.05
C LYS A 30 -7.88 -4.32 11.78
N PHE A 31 -7.72 -3.06 11.39
CA PHE A 31 -6.90 -2.71 10.23
C PHE A 31 -5.43 -3.06 10.43
N GLN A 32 -4.86 -2.75 11.60
CA GLN A 32 -3.49 -3.10 11.91
C GLN A 32 -3.28 -4.61 11.85
N ALA A 33 -4.20 -5.39 12.44
CA ALA A 33 -4.16 -6.85 12.36
C ALA A 33 -4.26 -7.37 10.91
N LEU A 34 -5.13 -6.76 10.09
CA LEU A 34 -5.27 -7.14 8.68
C LEU A 34 -4.01 -6.85 7.87
N PHE A 35 -3.44 -5.64 8.01
CA PHE A 35 -2.25 -5.24 7.26
C PHE A 35 -0.97 -5.93 7.74
N SER A 36 -0.94 -6.41 8.99
CA SER A 36 0.19 -7.17 9.55
C SER A 36 0.06 -8.68 9.36
N ALA A 37 -1.07 -9.17 8.85
CA ALA A 37 -1.28 -10.60 8.63
C ALA A 37 -0.39 -11.10 7.47
N GLU A 38 0.19 -12.29 7.62
CA GLU A 38 1.02 -12.91 6.58
C GLU A 38 0.27 -13.14 5.26
N SER A 39 -1.05 -13.22 5.30
CA SER A 39 -1.90 -13.35 4.10
C SER A 39 -2.13 -12.03 3.35
N THR A 40 -1.58 -10.92 3.85
CA THR A 40 -1.75 -9.58 3.29
C THR A 40 -0.40 -9.04 2.84
N ALA A 41 -0.34 -8.54 1.60
CA ALA A 41 0.85 -7.97 1.01
C ALA A 41 0.53 -6.60 0.40
N ILE A 42 1.44 -5.65 0.59
CA ILE A 42 1.32 -4.32 -0.02
C ILE A 42 2.32 -4.25 -1.17
N ASN A 43 1.80 -4.11 -2.41
CA ASN A 43 2.60 -3.94 -3.61
C ASN A 43 2.52 -2.49 -4.06
N LEU A 44 3.67 -1.87 -4.27
CA LEU A 44 3.75 -0.48 -4.73
C LEU A 44 3.93 -0.47 -6.25
N VAL A 45 3.10 0.29 -6.97
CA VAL A 45 3.23 0.46 -8.42
C VAL A 45 3.83 1.81 -8.72
N ALA A 46 4.88 1.83 -9.54
CA ALA A 46 5.52 3.04 -10.02
C ALA A 46 5.86 2.90 -11.51
N ASN A 47 5.97 4.01 -12.21
CA ASN A 47 6.57 4.02 -13.53
C ASN A 47 8.08 4.31 -13.42
N PRO A 48 8.92 3.99 -14.43
CA PRO A 48 10.37 4.12 -14.34
C PRO A 48 10.89 5.57 -14.41
N GLU A 49 10.05 6.59 -14.64
CA GLU A 49 10.49 7.98 -14.62
C GLU A 49 10.88 8.45 -13.21
N LYS A 50 11.93 9.28 -13.16
CA LYS A 50 12.52 9.80 -11.92
C LYS A 50 11.50 10.39 -10.95
N LEU A 51 10.51 11.14 -11.45
CA LEU A 51 9.48 11.74 -10.59
C LEU A 51 8.63 10.66 -9.90
N SER A 52 8.22 9.62 -10.65
CA SER A 52 7.43 8.51 -10.09
C SER A 52 8.24 7.71 -9.08
N LEU A 53 9.54 7.50 -9.32
CA LEU A 53 10.42 6.79 -8.41
C LEU A 53 10.67 7.56 -7.11
N ASN A 54 10.89 8.87 -7.20
CA ASN A 54 11.03 9.72 -6.02
C ASN A 54 9.78 9.66 -5.14
N GLU A 55 8.59 9.66 -5.74
CA GLU A 55 7.35 9.53 -4.98
C GLU A 55 7.17 8.12 -4.40
N ALA A 56 7.59 7.09 -5.12
CA ALA A 56 7.61 5.72 -4.62
C ALA A 56 8.52 5.60 -3.38
N GLU A 57 9.71 6.19 -3.41
CA GLU A 57 10.63 6.23 -2.26
C GLU A 57 10.03 6.97 -1.06
N ARG A 58 9.41 8.13 -1.29
CA ARG A 58 8.68 8.86 -0.22
C ARG A 58 7.54 8.02 0.37
N THR A 59 6.84 7.27 -0.47
CA THR A 59 5.74 6.39 -0.06
C THR A 59 6.25 5.21 0.77
N ILE A 60 7.36 4.59 0.37
CA ILE A 60 8.03 3.53 1.14
C ILE A 60 8.39 4.02 2.54
N GLY A 61 8.99 5.22 2.65
CA GLY A 61 9.31 5.83 3.94
C GLY A 61 8.07 5.98 4.84
N LYS A 62 6.99 6.59 4.31
CA LYS A 62 5.73 6.79 5.05
C LYS A 62 5.06 5.48 5.48
N ILE A 63 5.16 4.43 4.67
CA ILE A 63 4.61 3.11 4.99
C ILE A 63 5.44 2.45 6.10
N SER A 64 6.77 2.61 6.05
CA SER A 64 7.66 2.15 7.13
C SER A 64 7.41 2.87 8.45
N ASP A 65 7.06 4.17 8.43
CA ASP A 65 6.76 4.95 9.64
C ASP A 65 5.55 4.41 10.43
N ILE A 66 4.69 3.61 9.78
CA ILE A 66 3.53 2.95 10.40
C ILE A 66 3.74 1.43 10.56
N GLU A 67 5.01 0.98 10.57
CA GLU A 67 5.42 -0.41 10.77
C GLU A 67 4.89 -1.39 9.71
N LEU A 68 4.57 -0.89 8.51
CA LEU A 68 4.20 -1.71 7.37
C LEU A 68 5.37 -1.81 6.38
N SER A 69 5.35 -2.86 5.55
CA SER A 69 6.40 -3.10 4.57
C SER A 69 5.83 -3.33 3.16
N ILE A 70 6.54 -2.84 2.15
CA ILE A 70 6.24 -3.15 0.75
C ILE A 70 6.83 -4.52 0.39
N SER A 71 6.01 -5.40 -0.17
CA SER A 71 6.42 -6.74 -0.60
C SER A 71 7.10 -6.72 -1.97
N TYR A 72 6.52 -5.98 -2.92
CA TYR A 72 7.05 -5.81 -4.27
C TYR A 72 6.92 -4.37 -4.76
N LEU A 73 7.92 -3.91 -5.49
CA LEU A 73 7.84 -2.72 -6.32
C LEU A 73 7.58 -3.14 -7.77
N VAL A 74 6.39 -2.80 -8.25
CA VAL A 74 5.90 -3.08 -9.60
C VAL A 74 6.27 -1.89 -10.49
N LEU A 75 7.23 -2.09 -11.39
CA LEU A 75 7.64 -1.11 -12.38
C LEU A 75 6.79 -1.27 -13.64
N ASN A 76 5.82 -0.39 -13.80
CA ASN A 76 4.90 -0.37 -14.94
C ASN A 76 5.48 0.45 -16.10
N LYS A 77 5.07 0.12 -17.33
CA LYS A 77 5.44 0.83 -18.55
C LYS A 77 6.96 0.89 -18.80
N LEU A 78 7.67 -0.17 -18.42
CA LEU A 78 9.10 -0.25 -18.64
C LEU A 78 9.40 -0.29 -20.15
N ASP A 79 10.38 0.49 -20.57
CA ASP A 79 10.88 0.41 -21.94
C ASP A 79 11.80 -0.80 -22.07
N VAL A 80 11.45 -1.73 -22.96
CA VAL A 80 12.19 -2.99 -23.18
C VAL A 80 13.64 -2.74 -23.62
N SER A 81 13.89 -1.59 -24.24
CA SER A 81 15.23 -1.20 -24.71
C SER A 81 16.12 -0.63 -23.59
N LYS A 82 15.54 -0.28 -22.44
CA LYS A 82 16.25 0.39 -21.35
C LYS A 82 16.48 -0.56 -20.20
N HIS A 83 17.74 -0.68 -19.81
CA HIS A 83 18.08 -1.31 -18.55
C HIS A 83 17.67 -0.41 -17.40
N PHE A 84 16.86 -0.92 -16.48
CA PHE A 84 16.49 -0.22 -15.26
C PHE A 84 17.30 -0.73 -14.08
N MET A 85 17.99 0.20 -13.42
CA MET A 85 18.59 0.00 -12.11
C MET A 85 18.08 1.09 -11.16
N PRO A 86 17.54 0.72 -9.99
CA PRO A 86 17.17 1.70 -8.98
C PRO A 86 18.43 2.40 -8.44
N GLU A 87 18.40 3.73 -8.41
CA GLU A 87 19.50 4.54 -7.90
C GLU A 87 19.55 4.53 -6.36
N SER A 88 18.39 4.55 -5.70
CA SER A 88 18.28 4.63 -4.24
C SER A 88 18.34 3.26 -3.56
N GLU A 89 18.97 3.23 -2.38
CA GLU A 89 19.19 2.00 -1.61
C GLU A 89 17.87 1.40 -1.10
N SER A 90 16.92 2.25 -0.72
CA SER A 90 15.57 1.86 -0.31
C SER A 90 14.85 1.03 -1.37
N LEU A 91 15.00 1.40 -2.64
CA LEU A 91 14.39 0.69 -3.77
C LEU A 91 15.13 -0.61 -4.11
N LYS A 92 16.44 -0.68 -3.86
CA LYS A 92 17.24 -1.91 -4.10
C LYS A 92 16.89 -3.05 -3.15
N GLN A 93 16.44 -2.73 -1.94
CA GLN A 93 16.08 -3.73 -0.92
C GLN A 93 14.74 -4.40 -1.19
N ILE A 94 13.90 -3.83 -2.07
CA ILE A 94 12.57 -4.33 -2.39
C ILE A 94 12.64 -5.18 -3.66
N LYS A 95 11.93 -6.31 -3.67
CA LYS A 95 11.81 -7.17 -4.85
C LYS A 95 11.11 -6.42 -5.99
N LEU A 96 11.69 -6.44 -7.18
CA LEU A 96 11.16 -5.76 -8.36
C LEU A 96 10.33 -6.72 -9.21
N LEU A 97 9.15 -6.29 -9.63
CA LEU A 97 8.38 -6.89 -10.71
C LEU A 97 8.36 -5.92 -11.88
N LYS A 98 8.77 -6.37 -13.07
CA LYS A 98 8.94 -5.50 -14.24
C LYS A 98 7.87 -5.79 -15.27
N PHE A 99 7.16 -4.75 -15.67
CA PHE A 99 6.07 -4.81 -16.64
C PHE A 99 6.34 -3.83 -17.77
N ASN A 100 6.53 -4.38 -18.97
CA ASN A 100 6.89 -3.59 -20.15
C ASN A 100 5.74 -2.70 -20.62
N SER A 101 6.06 -1.62 -21.30
CA SER A 101 5.05 -0.79 -21.95
C SER A 101 4.30 -1.59 -23.02
N SER A 102 2.97 -1.59 -22.96
CA SER A 102 2.15 -2.23 -23.98
C SER A 102 1.84 -1.27 -25.12
N ALA A 103 2.08 -1.69 -26.36
CA ALA A 103 1.65 -0.96 -27.55
C ALA A 103 0.14 -1.08 -27.80
N ILE A 104 -0.48 -2.16 -27.29
CA ILE A 104 -1.91 -2.44 -27.44
C ILE A 104 -2.61 -2.05 -26.12
N PRO A 105 -3.75 -1.34 -26.16
CA PRO A 105 -4.54 -1.08 -24.96
C PRO A 105 -4.89 -2.38 -24.23
N LEU A 106 -4.66 -2.41 -22.91
CA LEU A 106 -4.94 -3.57 -22.06
C LEU A 106 -6.43 -3.65 -21.70
N LEU A 107 -7.28 -3.62 -22.73
CA LEU A 107 -8.73 -3.69 -22.62
C LEU A 107 -9.20 -5.09 -23.04
N GLY A 108 -10.01 -5.73 -22.21
CA GLY A 108 -10.50 -7.10 -22.43
C GLY A 108 -9.54 -8.17 -21.91
N LEU A 109 -10.11 -9.33 -21.55
CA LEU A 109 -9.38 -10.44 -20.94
C LEU A 109 -8.28 -11.01 -21.87
N GLU A 110 -8.52 -11.03 -23.18
CA GLU A 110 -7.58 -11.55 -24.17
C GLU A 110 -6.26 -10.74 -24.16
N ASN A 111 -6.36 -9.42 -24.24
CA ASN A 111 -5.20 -8.52 -24.23
C ASN A 111 -4.46 -8.57 -22.89
N LEU A 112 -5.18 -8.64 -21.77
CA LEU A 112 -4.59 -8.77 -20.44
C LEU A 112 -3.83 -10.09 -20.26
N THR A 113 -4.45 -11.21 -20.64
CA THR A 113 -3.83 -12.53 -20.48
C THR A 113 -2.60 -12.68 -21.38
N THR A 114 -2.70 -12.19 -22.62
CA THR A 114 -1.57 -12.16 -23.55
C THR A 114 -0.41 -11.34 -22.98
N TYR A 115 -0.70 -10.15 -22.45
CA TYR A 115 0.31 -9.28 -21.85
C TYR A 115 0.99 -9.91 -20.62
N LEU A 116 0.22 -10.55 -19.74
CA LEU A 116 0.75 -11.24 -18.55
C LEU A 116 1.65 -12.42 -18.94
N SER A 117 1.24 -13.23 -19.93
CA SER A 117 2.04 -14.37 -20.40
C SER A 117 3.41 -13.99 -20.99
N GLN A 118 3.56 -12.75 -21.45
CA GLN A 118 4.81 -12.20 -21.96
C GLN A 118 5.69 -11.63 -20.84
N SER A 119 5.07 -11.22 -19.72
CA SER A 119 5.74 -10.58 -18.59
C SER A 119 6.22 -11.59 -17.52
N ASP A 120 5.59 -12.78 -17.45
CA ASP A 120 5.90 -13.87 -16.50
C ASP A 120 7.24 -14.60 -16.71
N LYS A 121 8.12 -14.11 -17.60
CA LYS A 121 9.43 -14.74 -17.91
C LYS A 121 10.63 -14.09 -17.21
N SER A 122 10.44 -13.39 -16.09
CA SER A 122 11.53 -12.74 -15.33
C SER A 122 11.83 -13.44 -14.00
#